data_AF-A0A3N5WF40-F1
#
_entry.id   AF-A0A3N5WF40-F1
#
_cell.length_a   1.000
_cell.length_b   1.000
_cell.length_c   1.000
_cell.angle_alpha   90.00
_cell.angle_beta   90.00
_cell.angle_gamma   90.00
#
_symmetry.space_group_name_H-M   'P 1'
#
loop_
_entity.id
_entity.type
_entity.pdbx_description
1 polymer ?
#
loop_
_entity_poly.entity_id
_entity_poly.type
_entity_poly.pdbx_seq_one_letter_code
_entity_poly.pdbx_strand_id
1 'polypeptide(L)'
;MRIGILHTVGSCCRCAEAAAEGLRALGHEAVLADSEEIESVALNLARDCDLVIDHTDTFKGRGLFRAFVRQVLESAGAKIVGSDAQACFLADHKIAAKNKLSASGLPVPPGIVITRKGEEIPPWLQPPLILKAAFEHMSRGLRIARILSEAESAANELLDLHEQPILVEKYISGRELAVSVLDGPDGLRSLPILEWIIDERGKGVLTESFKLTAPPPNRRDAVPADLPSEKAAEIGVLALAAFRALGLRD
;
A
#
# COMPACT_ATOMS: atom_id res chain seq x y z
N MET A 1 -9.13 26.52 -7.32
CA MET A 1 -7.81 26.10 -6.86
C MET A 1 -7.07 25.46 -8.02
N ARG A 2 -5.76 25.63 -8.05
CA ARG A 2 -4.84 24.92 -8.93
C ARG A 2 -4.21 23.78 -8.14
N ILE A 3 -4.47 22.56 -8.56
CA ILE A 3 -4.10 21.33 -7.84
C ILE A 3 -3.09 20.57 -8.68
N GLY A 4 -1.91 20.34 -8.11
CA GLY A 4 -0.90 19.47 -8.69
C GLY A 4 -1.23 18.01 -8.37
N ILE A 5 -1.09 17.12 -9.34
CA ILE A 5 -1.17 15.67 -9.13
C ILE A 5 0.14 15.09 -9.66
N LEU A 6 0.95 14.59 -8.74
CA LEU A 6 2.18 13.90 -9.07
C LEU A 6 1.89 12.41 -9.20
N HIS A 7 2.40 11.75 -10.24
CA HIS A 7 2.18 10.32 -10.43
C HIS A 7 3.33 9.66 -11.18
N THR A 8 3.43 8.33 -11.06
CA THR A 8 4.33 7.54 -11.89
C THR A 8 3.74 7.40 -13.29
N VAL A 9 4.37 8.03 -14.28
CA VAL A 9 3.93 7.94 -15.68
C VAL A 9 4.03 6.50 -16.16
N GLY A 10 3.00 6.04 -16.87
CA GLY A 10 2.89 4.65 -17.33
C GLY A 10 2.27 3.68 -16.32
N SER A 11 1.83 4.15 -15.14
CA SER A 11 1.01 3.33 -14.24
C SER A 11 -0.29 2.91 -14.93
N CYS A 12 -0.58 1.61 -14.89
CA CYS A 12 -1.74 1.01 -15.56
C CYS A 12 -3.10 1.45 -15.02
N CYS A 13 -3.16 1.96 -13.77
CA CYS A 13 -4.43 2.23 -13.11
C CYS A 13 -5.09 3.53 -13.60
N ARG A 14 -4.34 4.43 -14.25
CA ARG A 14 -4.80 5.75 -14.71
C ARG A 14 -5.50 6.58 -13.62
N CYS A 15 -5.09 6.36 -12.37
CA CYS A 15 -5.72 6.95 -11.21
C CYS A 15 -5.52 8.47 -11.15
N ALA A 16 -4.36 8.96 -11.62
CA ALA A 16 -4.05 10.38 -11.66
C ALA A 16 -4.94 11.12 -12.68
N GLU A 17 -5.19 10.53 -13.84
CA GLU A 17 -6.10 11.07 -14.85
C GLU A 17 -7.54 11.09 -14.33
N ALA A 18 -7.99 10.00 -13.70
CA ALA A 18 -9.33 9.94 -13.11
C ALA A 18 -9.51 11.01 -12.01
N ALA A 19 -8.50 11.20 -11.15
CA ALA A 19 -8.50 12.26 -10.15
C ALA A 19 -8.52 13.66 -10.81
N ALA A 20 -7.73 13.88 -11.86
CA ALA A 20 -7.71 15.14 -12.60
C ALA A 20 -9.06 15.45 -13.26
N GLU A 21 -9.71 14.46 -13.86
CA GLU A 21 -11.05 14.59 -14.44
C GLU A 21 -12.10 14.95 -13.37
N GLY A 22 -12.08 14.27 -12.22
CA GLY A 22 -12.96 14.57 -11.09
C GLY A 22 -12.76 16.00 -10.57
N LEU A 23 -11.52 16.43 -10.37
CA LEU A 23 -11.21 17.80 -9.92
C LEU A 23 -11.65 18.86 -10.94
N ARG A 24 -11.46 18.60 -12.25
CA ARG A 24 -11.93 19.51 -13.31
C ARG A 24 -13.46 19.61 -13.33
N ALA A 25 -14.16 18.49 -13.14
CA ALA A 25 -15.62 18.48 -13.03
C ALA A 25 -16.13 19.30 -11.83
N LEU A 26 -15.34 19.37 -10.76
CA LEU A 26 -15.60 20.22 -9.58
C LEU A 26 -15.17 21.69 -9.77
N GLY A 27 -14.69 22.08 -10.96
CA GLY A 27 -14.28 23.45 -11.26
C GLY A 27 -12.88 23.83 -10.77
N HIS A 28 -12.02 22.84 -10.49
CA HIS A 28 -10.60 23.07 -10.17
C HIS A 28 -9.70 22.90 -11.39
N GLU A 29 -8.57 23.60 -11.40
CA GLU A 29 -7.50 23.32 -12.36
C GLU A 29 -6.68 22.14 -11.84
N ALA A 30 -6.43 21.14 -12.68
CA ALA A 30 -5.61 19.98 -12.36
C ALA A 30 -4.39 19.91 -13.29
N VAL A 31 -3.20 19.93 -12.68
CA VAL A 31 -1.89 19.87 -13.36
C VAL A 31 -1.28 18.51 -13.05
N LEU A 32 -1.05 17.69 -14.08
CA LEU A 32 -0.33 16.43 -13.94
C LEU A 32 1.18 16.67 -14.01
N ALA A 33 1.95 15.98 -13.18
CA ALA A 33 3.41 15.97 -13.22
C ALA A 33 3.94 14.55 -13.00
N ASP A 34 5.07 14.24 -13.64
CA ASP A 34 5.74 12.95 -13.47
C ASP A 34 6.57 12.92 -12.18
N SER A 35 6.36 11.89 -11.36
CA SER A 35 7.18 11.62 -10.17
C SER A 35 8.66 11.40 -10.48
N GLU A 36 9.00 10.91 -11.68
CA GLU A 36 10.39 10.71 -12.10
C GLU A 36 11.13 12.03 -12.38
N GLU A 37 10.41 13.15 -12.50
CA GLU A 37 10.96 14.49 -12.70
C GLU A 37 10.95 15.33 -11.42
N ILE A 38 10.73 14.70 -10.25
CA ILE A 38 10.45 15.39 -8.99
C ILE A 38 11.49 16.47 -8.65
N GLU A 39 12.78 16.20 -8.87
CA GLU A 39 13.85 17.15 -8.59
C GLU A 39 13.69 18.48 -9.36
N SER A 40 13.03 18.48 -10.52
CA SER A 40 12.79 19.66 -11.35
C SER A 40 11.42 20.31 -11.13
N VAL A 41 10.39 19.51 -10.81
CA VAL A 41 9.01 20.01 -10.72
C VAL A 41 8.59 20.43 -9.31
N ALA A 42 9.27 19.95 -8.26
CA ALA A 42 8.84 20.17 -6.86
C ALA A 42 8.66 21.64 -6.49
N LEU A 43 9.63 22.51 -6.82
CA LEU A 43 9.53 23.94 -6.52
C LEU A 43 8.41 24.64 -7.29
N ASN A 44 8.15 24.23 -8.52
CA ASN A 44 7.05 24.77 -9.32
C ASN A 44 5.70 24.30 -8.75
N LEU A 45 5.57 23.03 -8.39
CA LEU A 45 4.36 22.52 -7.75
C LEU A 45 4.09 23.22 -6.41
N ALA A 46 5.12 23.41 -5.58
CA ALA A 46 5.00 24.10 -4.30
C ALA A 46 4.61 25.58 -4.44
N ARG A 47 5.14 26.28 -5.46
CA ARG A 47 4.88 27.69 -5.70
C ARG A 47 3.54 27.94 -6.40
N ASP A 48 3.24 27.13 -7.41
CA ASP A 48 2.17 27.42 -8.37
C ASP A 48 0.87 26.68 -8.05
N CYS A 49 0.89 25.65 -7.20
CA CYS A 49 -0.32 24.92 -6.81
C CYS A 49 -0.76 25.27 -5.38
N ASP A 50 -2.07 25.39 -5.18
CA ASP A 50 -2.67 25.58 -3.86
C ASP A 50 -2.53 24.32 -2.99
N LEU A 51 -2.50 23.15 -3.65
CA LEU A 51 -2.49 21.82 -3.06
C LEU A 51 -1.85 20.82 -4.03
N VAL A 52 -1.18 19.80 -3.50
CA VAL A 52 -0.57 18.71 -4.27
C VAL A 52 -1.12 17.37 -3.78
N ILE A 53 -1.49 16.50 -4.71
CA ILE A 53 -1.82 15.09 -4.47
C ILE A 53 -0.64 14.26 -4.96
N ASP A 54 0.00 13.53 -4.05
CA ASP A 54 1.05 12.57 -4.39
C ASP A 54 0.44 11.19 -4.63
N HIS A 55 0.46 10.77 -5.89
CA HIS A 55 0.03 9.45 -6.36
C HIS A 55 1.18 8.69 -7.02
N THR A 56 2.38 8.81 -6.44
CA THR A 56 3.57 8.07 -6.89
C THR A 56 3.46 6.59 -6.52
N ASP A 57 3.59 5.68 -7.49
CA ASP A 57 3.67 4.23 -7.24
C ASP A 57 5.11 3.81 -6.95
N THR A 58 6.04 4.27 -7.78
CA THR A 58 7.48 4.01 -7.66
C THR A 58 8.28 5.24 -8.06
N PHE A 59 9.51 5.34 -7.58
CA PHE A 59 10.47 6.35 -8.05
C PHE A 59 11.79 5.66 -8.44
N LYS A 60 12.32 6.00 -9.62
CA LYS A 60 13.47 5.32 -10.23
C LYS A 60 13.26 3.80 -10.32
N GLY A 61 12.00 3.41 -10.58
CA GLY A 61 11.56 2.01 -10.64
C GLY A 61 11.50 1.26 -9.31
N ARG A 62 11.74 1.93 -8.16
CA ARG A 62 11.77 1.29 -6.83
C ARG A 62 10.64 1.80 -5.92
N GLY A 63 9.88 0.88 -5.32
CA GLY A 63 8.85 1.20 -4.33
C GLY A 63 9.42 1.85 -3.05
N LEU A 64 10.62 1.41 -2.64
CA LEU A 64 11.37 2.00 -1.50
C LEU A 64 11.53 3.53 -1.61
N PHE A 65 11.69 4.06 -2.82
CA PHE A 65 11.95 5.48 -3.04
C PHE A 65 10.69 6.32 -3.21
N ARG A 66 9.50 5.73 -3.14
CA ARG A 66 8.22 6.47 -3.20
C ARG A 66 8.15 7.57 -2.14
N ALA A 67 8.49 7.26 -0.88
CA ALA A 67 8.46 8.26 0.20
C ALA A 67 9.48 9.40 0.02
N PHE A 68 10.56 9.18 -0.76
CA PHE A 68 11.53 10.23 -1.07
C PHE A 68 10.92 11.33 -1.93
N VAL A 69 10.07 10.95 -2.90
CA VAL A 69 9.33 11.92 -3.73
C VAL A 69 8.52 12.86 -2.86
N ARG A 70 7.80 12.30 -1.88
CA ARG A 70 7.04 13.08 -0.92
C ARG A 70 7.93 13.97 -0.05
N GLN A 71 9.07 13.46 0.42
CA GLN A 71 10.03 14.24 1.19
C GLN A 71 10.56 15.45 0.40
N VAL A 72 10.79 15.31 -0.90
CA VAL A 72 11.21 16.42 -1.77
C VAL A 72 10.11 17.48 -1.91
N LEU A 73 8.86 17.07 -2.11
CA LEU A 73 7.71 17.99 -2.12
C LEU A 73 7.56 18.74 -0.79
N GLU A 74 7.67 18.04 0.34
CA GLU A 74 7.56 18.62 1.67
C GLU A 74 8.69 19.63 1.92
N SER A 75 9.91 19.28 1.51
CA SER A 75 11.09 20.16 1.63
C SER A 75 11.01 21.38 0.72
N ALA A 76 10.31 21.28 -0.42
CA ALA A 76 10.01 22.40 -1.31
C ALA A 76 8.90 23.32 -0.77
N GLY A 77 8.24 22.95 0.33
CA GLY A 77 7.15 23.72 0.95
C GLY A 77 5.78 23.47 0.32
N ALA A 78 5.61 22.39 -0.44
CA ALA A 78 4.32 22.04 -1.01
C ALA A 78 3.31 21.67 0.09
N LYS A 79 2.05 22.08 -0.09
CA LYS A 79 0.93 21.60 0.73
C LYS A 79 0.42 20.31 0.11
N ILE A 80 0.65 19.18 0.77
CA ILE A 80 0.37 17.85 0.19
C ILE A 80 -0.78 17.18 0.94
N VAL A 81 -1.75 16.65 0.19
CA VAL A 81 -2.87 15.85 0.74
C VAL A 81 -2.37 14.55 1.32
N GLY A 82 -2.75 14.21 2.55
CA GLY A 82 -2.40 12.93 3.16
C GLY A 82 -1.21 12.99 4.12
N SER A 83 -0.81 11.80 4.53
CA SER A 83 0.23 11.55 5.56
C SER A 83 1.61 12.01 5.13
N ASP A 84 2.44 12.49 6.06
CA ASP A 84 3.80 12.93 5.74
C ASP A 84 4.72 11.81 5.24
N ALA A 85 5.85 12.20 4.64
CA ALA A 85 6.84 11.28 4.09
C ALA A 85 7.33 10.26 5.11
N GLN A 86 7.46 10.64 6.39
CA GLN A 86 7.88 9.73 7.47
C GLN A 86 6.83 8.65 7.73
N ALA A 87 5.57 9.04 7.88
CA ALA A 87 4.47 8.10 8.09
C ALA A 87 4.27 7.19 6.86
N CYS A 88 4.36 7.74 5.65
CA CYS A 88 4.32 6.95 4.41
C CYS A 88 5.46 5.93 4.35
N PHE A 89 6.69 6.32 4.65
CA PHE A 89 7.83 5.41 4.65
C PHE A 89 7.66 4.25 5.64
N LEU A 90 7.17 4.56 6.86
CA LEU A 90 6.86 3.53 7.85
C LEU A 90 5.79 2.56 7.34
N ALA A 91 4.70 3.07 6.76
CA ALA A 91 3.60 2.26 6.24
C ALA A 91 4.01 1.39 5.04
N ASP A 92 4.87 1.92 4.16
CA ASP A 92 5.39 1.22 2.98
C ASP A 92 6.39 0.10 3.35
N HIS A 93 7.06 0.23 4.50
CA HIS A 93 7.96 -0.79 5.01
C HIS A 93 7.19 -1.89 5.78
N LYS A 94 6.87 -3.01 5.11
CA LYS A 94 6.05 -4.10 5.69
C LYS A 94 6.51 -4.60 7.06
N ILE A 95 7.82 -4.77 7.25
CA ILE A 95 8.40 -5.25 8.51
C ILE A 95 8.22 -4.20 9.61
N ALA A 96 8.56 -2.94 9.34
CA ALA A 96 8.44 -1.86 10.32
C ALA A 96 6.97 -1.57 10.65
N ALA A 97 6.10 -1.49 9.64
CA ALA A 97 4.66 -1.35 9.81
C ALA A 97 4.10 -2.48 10.67
N LYS A 98 4.40 -3.74 10.34
CA LYS A 98 3.96 -4.91 11.12
C LYS A 98 4.41 -4.83 12.57
N ASN A 99 5.69 -4.52 12.82
CA ASN A 99 6.21 -4.40 14.18
C ASN A 99 5.50 -3.30 14.96
N LYS A 100 5.23 -2.14 14.32
CA LYS A 100 4.50 -1.03 14.93
C LYS A 100 3.05 -1.41 15.26
N LEU A 101 2.36 -2.08 14.34
CA LEU A 101 0.99 -2.57 14.54
C LEU A 101 0.93 -3.59 15.68
N SER A 102 1.80 -4.60 15.66
CA SER A 102 1.89 -5.61 16.71
C SER A 102 2.19 -5.01 18.08
N ALA A 103 3.14 -4.07 18.16
CA ALA A 103 3.48 -3.37 19.40
C ALA A 103 2.33 -2.50 19.93
N SER A 104 1.39 -2.12 19.05
CA SER A 104 0.17 -1.38 19.40
C SER A 104 -1.01 -2.31 19.75
N GLY A 105 -0.77 -3.63 19.88
CA GLY A 105 -1.78 -4.62 20.22
C GLY A 105 -2.69 -5.04 19.06
N LEU A 106 -2.38 -4.63 17.84
CA LEU A 106 -3.15 -5.02 16.66
C LEU A 106 -2.75 -6.43 16.20
N PRO A 107 -3.72 -7.26 15.77
CA PRO A 107 -3.43 -8.59 15.29
C PRO A 107 -2.68 -8.51 13.96
N VAL A 108 -1.52 -9.18 13.90
CA VAL A 108 -0.74 -9.36 12.67
C VAL A 108 -0.38 -10.84 12.51
N PRO A 109 -0.18 -11.35 11.28
CA PRO A 109 0.23 -12.73 11.09
C PRO A 109 1.57 -13.02 11.78
N PRO A 110 1.74 -14.17 12.46
CA PRO A 110 3.04 -14.56 12.99
C PRO A 110 4.03 -14.76 11.83
N GLY A 111 5.29 -14.38 12.03
CA GLY A 111 6.30 -14.47 10.98
C GLY A 111 7.69 -14.05 11.43
N ILE A 112 8.65 -14.23 10.54
CA ILE A 112 10.06 -13.86 10.74
C ILE A 112 10.56 -12.99 9.58
N VAL A 113 11.76 -12.44 9.75
CA VAL A 113 12.49 -11.75 8.68
C VAL A 113 13.71 -12.59 8.33
N ILE A 114 13.89 -12.86 7.05
CA ILE A 114 15.09 -13.47 6.49
C ILE A 114 15.91 -12.37 5.82
N THR A 115 17.17 -12.26 6.23
CA THR A 115 18.10 -11.22 5.71
C THR A 115 19.25 -11.79 4.91
N ARG A 116 19.52 -13.09 5.03
CA ARG A 116 20.62 -13.77 4.36
C ARG A 116 20.20 -15.16 3.90
N LYS A 117 20.86 -15.64 2.84
CA LYS A 117 20.62 -16.99 2.32
C LYS A 117 20.98 -18.04 3.36
N GLY A 118 20.15 -19.07 3.44
CA GLY A 118 20.33 -20.19 4.36
C GLY A 118 19.94 -19.90 5.82
N GLU A 119 19.34 -18.74 6.13
CA GLU A 119 18.68 -18.56 7.42
C GLU A 119 17.48 -19.51 7.52
N GLU A 120 17.44 -20.33 8.58
CA GLU A 120 16.43 -21.36 8.75
C GLU A 120 15.08 -20.78 9.20
N ILE A 121 14.00 -21.34 8.66
CA ILE A 121 12.65 -21.05 9.14
C ILE A 121 12.41 -21.87 10.41
N PRO A 122 12.07 -21.23 11.55
CA PRO A 122 11.99 -21.95 12.81
C PRO A 122 10.81 -22.93 12.82
N PRO A 123 10.91 -24.07 13.54
CA PRO A 123 9.89 -25.12 13.53
C PRO A 123 8.50 -24.68 14.03
N TRP A 124 8.37 -23.56 14.73
CA TRP A 124 7.05 -23.06 15.13
C TRP A 124 6.29 -22.40 13.97
N LEU A 125 6.99 -21.95 12.92
CA LEU A 125 6.39 -21.27 11.77
C LEU A 125 6.04 -22.29 10.68
N GLN A 126 4.92 -22.98 10.88
CA GLN A 126 4.47 -24.06 10.01
C GLN A 126 3.75 -23.55 8.73
N PRO A 127 3.99 -24.15 7.55
CA PRO A 127 3.28 -23.82 6.31
C PRO A 127 1.73 -23.96 6.36
N PRO A 128 0.98 -23.38 5.41
CA PRO A 128 1.45 -22.54 4.30
C PRO A 128 1.99 -21.20 4.78
N LEU A 129 3.05 -20.72 4.11
CA LEU A 129 3.72 -19.45 4.37
C LEU A 129 3.56 -18.51 3.17
N ILE A 130 3.58 -17.21 3.44
CA ILE A 130 3.60 -16.16 2.43
C ILE A 130 4.88 -15.35 2.59
N LEU A 131 5.61 -15.16 1.49
CA LEU A 131 6.89 -14.46 1.45
C LEU A 131 6.75 -13.18 0.64
N LYS A 132 7.30 -12.09 1.18
CA LYS A 132 7.14 -10.72 0.66
C LYS A 132 8.46 -9.96 0.82
N ALA A 133 8.92 -9.30 -0.22
CA ALA A 133 9.99 -8.30 -0.09
C ALA A 133 9.50 -7.09 0.74
N ALA A 134 10.38 -6.55 1.58
CA ALA A 134 10.04 -5.54 2.58
C ALA A 134 9.34 -4.29 2.01
N PHE A 135 9.77 -3.80 0.85
CA PHE A 135 9.37 -2.51 0.27
C PHE A 135 8.63 -2.62 -1.08
N GLU A 136 8.33 -3.84 -1.56
CA GLU A 136 7.65 -4.00 -2.85
C GLU A 136 6.12 -3.85 -2.77
N HIS A 137 5.51 -3.16 -3.72
CA HIS A 137 4.05 -2.99 -3.80
C HIS A 137 3.45 -3.86 -4.89
N MET A 138 2.12 -3.79 -5.08
CA MET A 138 1.42 -4.47 -6.18
C MET A 138 1.61 -6.00 -6.24
N SER A 139 1.90 -6.64 -5.10
CA SER A 139 2.19 -8.09 -5.02
C SER A 139 3.39 -8.53 -5.87
N ARG A 140 4.27 -7.60 -6.24
CA ARG A 140 5.56 -7.88 -6.87
C ARG A 140 6.39 -8.76 -5.93
N GLY A 141 6.89 -9.88 -6.45
CA GLY A 141 7.70 -10.81 -5.65
C GLY A 141 6.92 -11.57 -4.56
N LEU A 142 5.59 -11.60 -4.59
CA LEU A 142 4.82 -12.40 -3.65
C LEU A 142 4.98 -13.91 -3.94
N ARG A 143 5.22 -14.72 -2.91
CA ARG A 143 5.24 -16.19 -3.02
C ARG A 143 4.41 -16.83 -1.92
N ILE A 144 3.68 -17.88 -2.26
CA ILE A 144 3.00 -18.75 -1.29
C ILE A 144 3.71 -20.09 -1.33
N ALA A 145 4.30 -20.49 -0.21
CA ALA A 145 4.95 -21.77 -0.03
C ALA A 145 4.05 -22.70 0.80
N ARG A 146 3.79 -23.90 0.30
CA ARG A 146 2.95 -24.89 0.98
C ARG A 146 3.75 -25.86 1.85
N ILE A 147 5.05 -25.94 1.63
CA ILE A 147 6.00 -26.70 2.45
C ILE A 147 7.24 -25.86 2.79
N LEU A 148 8.04 -26.29 3.77
CA LEU A 148 9.20 -25.51 4.25
C LEU A 148 10.28 -25.34 3.18
N SER A 149 10.61 -26.40 2.42
CA SER A 149 11.62 -26.34 1.37
C SER A 149 11.25 -25.36 0.25
N GLU A 150 9.97 -25.22 -0.08
CA GLU A 150 9.48 -24.20 -1.01
C GLU A 150 9.71 -22.79 -0.44
N ALA A 151 9.47 -22.60 0.85
CA ALA A 151 9.66 -21.31 1.51
C ALA A 151 11.14 -20.91 1.55
N GLU A 152 12.04 -21.85 1.84
CA GLU A 152 13.49 -21.62 1.84
C GLU A 152 14.02 -21.27 0.45
N SER A 153 13.59 -22.01 -0.59
CA SER A 153 13.94 -21.69 -1.99
C SER A 153 13.43 -20.30 -2.37
N ALA A 154 12.15 -20.02 -2.10
CA ALA A 154 11.53 -18.74 -2.42
C ALA A 154 12.20 -17.57 -1.68
N ALA A 155 12.61 -17.76 -0.42
CA ALA A 155 13.32 -16.73 0.32
C ALA A 155 14.67 -16.39 -0.34
N ASN A 156 15.45 -17.40 -0.74
CA ASN A 156 16.73 -17.21 -1.41
C ASN A 156 16.57 -16.52 -2.77
N GLU A 157 15.58 -16.93 -3.56
CA GLU A 157 15.25 -16.31 -4.86
C GLU A 157 14.83 -14.85 -4.70
N LEU A 158 13.99 -14.54 -3.71
CA LEU A 158 13.54 -13.17 -3.48
C LEU A 158 14.66 -12.27 -2.94
N LEU A 159 15.56 -12.80 -2.11
CA LEU A 159 16.77 -12.08 -1.69
C LEU A 159 17.63 -11.69 -2.89
N ASP A 160 17.85 -12.61 -3.84
CA ASP A 160 18.61 -12.32 -5.06
C ASP A 160 17.91 -11.31 -5.96
N LEU A 161 16.59 -11.44 -6.12
CA LEU A 161 15.82 -10.60 -7.03
C LEU A 161 15.68 -9.17 -6.54
N HIS A 162 15.49 -8.98 -5.23
CA HIS A 162 15.10 -7.70 -4.65
C HIS A 162 16.19 -7.02 -3.80
N GLU A 163 17.27 -7.73 -3.47
CA GLU A 163 18.40 -7.25 -2.66
C GLU A 163 17.97 -6.57 -1.35
N GLN A 164 16.93 -7.09 -0.71
CA GLN A 164 16.32 -6.53 0.50
C GLN A 164 15.75 -7.63 1.40
N PRO A 165 15.50 -7.36 2.70
CA PRO A 165 14.95 -8.34 3.63
C PRO A 165 13.60 -8.92 3.17
N ILE A 166 13.41 -10.21 3.41
CA ILE A 166 12.18 -10.95 3.08
C ILE A 166 11.39 -11.22 4.35
N LEU A 167 10.15 -10.75 4.36
CA LEU A 167 9.17 -11.05 5.40
C LEU A 167 8.50 -12.39 5.08
N VAL A 168 8.63 -13.37 5.97
CA VAL A 168 8.01 -14.70 5.87
C VAL A 168 6.95 -14.82 6.95
N GLU A 169 5.70 -15.01 6.55
CA GLU A 169 4.56 -15.02 7.47
C GLU A 169 3.69 -16.24 7.30
N LYS A 170 2.93 -16.59 8.34
CA LYS A 170 1.83 -17.53 8.20
C LYS A 170 0.85 -17.00 7.16
N TYR A 171 0.53 -17.82 6.17
CA TYR A 171 -0.54 -17.52 5.23
C TYR A 171 -1.89 -17.61 5.96
N ILE A 172 -2.66 -16.52 5.93
CA ILE A 172 -4.01 -16.45 6.50
C ILE A 172 -5.01 -16.64 5.37
N SER A 173 -5.71 -17.77 5.36
CA SER A 173 -6.80 -18.02 4.42
C SER A 173 -8.06 -17.30 4.86
N GLY A 174 -8.79 -16.72 3.92
CA GLY A 174 -10.09 -16.11 4.21
C GLY A 174 -10.44 -15.00 3.22
N ARG A 175 -11.34 -14.13 3.67
CA ARG A 175 -11.81 -12.95 2.93
C ARG A 175 -10.74 -11.85 2.98
N GLU A 176 -10.51 -11.17 1.87
CA GLU A 176 -9.67 -9.98 1.82
C GLU A 176 -10.54 -8.73 1.90
N LEU A 177 -10.46 -8.01 3.01
CA LEU A 177 -11.24 -6.82 3.30
C LEU A 177 -10.35 -5.58 3.29
N ALA A 178 -10.84 -4.50 2.70
CA ALA A 178 -10.18 -3.19 2.67
C ALA A 178 -11.09 -2.14 3.28
N VAL A 179 -10.53 -1.31 4.17
CA VAL A 179 -11.24 -0.22 4.82
C VAL A 179 -10.51 1.08 4.51
N SER A 180 -11.19 1.98 3.81
CA SER A 180 -10.70 3.35 3.65
C SER A 180 -10.96 4.13 4.93
N VAL A 181 -9.97 4.89 5.37
CA VAL A 181 -10.04 5.76 6.54
C VAL A 181 -9.88 7.20 6.07
N LEU A 182 -10.64 8.11 6.65
CA LEU A 182 -10.53 9.55 6.40
C LEU A 182 -10.30 10.28 7.72
N ASP A 183 -9.32 11.18 7.74
CA ASP A 183 -9.09 12.11 8.85
C ASP A 183 -9.52 13.53 8.47
N GLY A 184 -10.73 13.91 8.85
CA GLY A 184 -11.33 15.18 8.42
C GLY A 184 -11.61 16.15 9.57
N PRO A 185 -12.23 17.30 9.26
CA PRO A 185 -12.70 18.26 10.28
C PRO A 185 -13.63 17.63 11.34
N ASP A 186 -14.39 16.61 10.95
CA ASP A 186 -15.28 15.85 11.83
C ASP A 186 -14.56 14.73 12.61
N GLY A 187 -13.23 14.66 12.47
CA GLY A 187 -12.36 13.63 13.05
C GLY A 187 -12.22 12.38 12.19
N LEU A 188 -11.46 11.43 12.75
CA LEU A 188 -11.11 10.18 12.10
C LEU A 188 -12.30 9.22 11.98
N ARG A 189 -12.59 8.76 10.76
CA ARG A 189 -13.69 7.82 10.47
C ARG A 189 -13.32 6.77 9.43
N SER A 190 -13.87 5.57 9.57
CA SER A 190 -13.80 4.51 8.57
C SER A 190 -14.97 4.62 7.59
N LEU A 191 -14.70 4.40 6.31
CA LEU A 191 -15.69 4.29 5.23
C LEU A 191 -16.23 2.85 5.11
N PRO A 192 -17.30 2.62 4.32
CA PRO A 192 -17.82 1.28 4.08
C PRO A 192 -16.73 0.30 3.62
N ILE A 193 -16.79 -0.92 4.17
CA ILE A 193 -15.79 -1.96 3.93
C ILE A 193 -15.97 -2.52 2.52
N LEU A 194 -14.86 -2.57 1.79
CA LEU A 194 -14.77 -3.24 0.50
C LEU A 194 -14.25 -4.67 0.70
N GLU A 195 -14.80 -5.62 -0.03
CA GLU A 195 -14.29 -6.98 -0.12
C GLU A 195 -13.74 -7.26 -1.52
N TRP A 196 -12.55 -7.85 -1.55
CA TRP A 196 -11.91 -8.34 -2.75
C TRP A 196 -12.26 -9.82 -2.99
N ILE A 197 -12.90 -10.12 -4.11
CA ILE A 197 -13.30 -11.48 -4.51
C ILE A 197 -12.20 -12.08 -5.39
N ILE A 198 -11.38 -12.94 -4.80
CA ILE A 198 -10.19 -13.54 -5.45
C ILE A 198 -10.56 -14.83 -6.20
N ASP A 199 -11.38 -15.67 -5.57
CA ASP A 199 -12.05 -16.82 -6.17
C ASP A 199 -13.35 -17.11 -5.39
N GLU A 200 -14.24 -17.96 -5.92
CA GLU A 200 -15.49 -18.35 -5.24
C GLU A 200 -15.27 -19.13 -3.92
N ARG A 201 -14.02 -19.45 -3.56
CA ARG A 201 -13.65 -20.29 -2.41
C ARG A 201 -12.80 -19.56 -1.36
N GLY A 202 -12.51 -18.26 -1.51
CA GLY A 202 -11.63 -17.48 -0.65
C GLY A 202 -10.17 -18.00 -0.59
N LYS A 203 -9.68 -18.64 -1.65
CA LYS A 203 -8.34 -19.24 -1.73
C LYS A 203 -7.49 -18.58 -2.81
N GLY A 204 -6.75 -17.55 -2.41
CA GLY A 204 -5.73 -16.94 -3.25
C GLY A 204 -5.18 -15.69 -2.62
N VAL A 205 -4.30 -15.01 -3.34
CA VAL A 205 -3.90 -13.63 -3.03
C VAL A 205 -4.06 -12.84 -4.32
N LEU A 206 -4.44 -11.57 -4.21
CA LEU A 206 -4.42 -10.66 -5.34
C LEU A 206 -3.01 -10.57 -5.92
N THR A 207 -2.80 -11.18 -7.09
CA THR A 207 -1.50 -11.26 -7.74
C THR A 207 -1.11 -9.95 -8.41
N GLU A 208 0.16 -9.83 -8.78
CA GLU A 208 0.65 -8.71 -9.60
C GLU A 208 -0.11 -8.60 -10.92
N SER A 209 -0.34 -9.72 -11.62
CA SER A 209 -1.08 -9.74 -12.89
C SER A 209 -2.50 -9.19 -12.78
N PHE A 210 -3.17 -9.45 -11.65
CA PHE A 210 -4.49 -8.89 -11.37
C PHE A 210 -4.43 -7.36 -11.22
N LYS A 211 -3.40 -6.85 -10.54
CA LYS A 211 -3.24 -5.42 -10.23
C LYS A 211 -2.70 -4.60 -11.39
N LEU A 212 -2.02 -5.23 -12.35
CA LEU A 212 -1.50 -4.58 -13.57
C LEU A 212 -2.55 -4.43 -14.69
N THR A 213 -3.74 -4.98 -14.51
CA THR A 213 -4.82 -4.87 -15.48
C THR A 213 -5.73 -3.72 -15.10
N ALA A 214 -5.97 -2.80 -16.04
CA ALA A 214 -6.96 -1.74 -15.82
C ALA A 214 -8.32 -2.37 -15.44
N PRO A 215 -8.98 -1.89 -14.38
CA PRO A 215 -10.22 -2.51 -13.92
C PRO A 215 -11.28 -2.41 -15.03
N PRO A 216 -12.00 -3.51 -15.33
CA PRO A 216 -13.06 -3.46 -16.32
C PRO A 216 -14.21 -2.57 -15.84
N PRO A 217 -15.00 -1.96 -16.73
CA PRO A 217 -16.12 -1.09 -16.37
C PRO A 217 -17.14 -1.73 -15.41
N ASN A 218 -17.29 -3.07 -15.49
CA ASN A 218 -18.19 -3.86 -14.67
C ASN A 218 -17.42 -4.85 -13.78
N ARG A 219 -16.50 -4.33 -12.96
CA ARG A 219 -15.72 -5.14 -12.03
C ARG A 219 -16.64 -5.81 -10.99
N ARG A 220 -16.44 -7.11 -10.74
CA ARG A 220 -17.19 -7.91 -9.74
C ARG A 220 -16.30 -8.49 -8.64
N ASP A 221 -15.03 -8.19 -8.74
CA ASP A 221 -13.90 -8.59 -7.88
C ASP A 221 -13.68 -7.63 -6.71
N ALA A 222 -14.41 -6.51 -6.66
CA ALA A 222 -14.39 -5.53 -5.58
C ALA A 222 -15.84 -5.10 -5.30
N VAL A 223 -16.38 -5.51 -4.16
CA VAL A 223 -17.80 -5.32 -3.81
C VAL A 223 -17.94 -4.79 -2.38
N PRO A 224 -19.04 -4.08 -2.03
CA PRO A 224 -19.35 -3.81 -0.63
C PRO A 224 -19.37 -5.12 0.16
N ALA A 225 -18.65 -5.16 1.29
CA ALA A 225 -18.54 -6.36 2.09
C ALA A 225 -19.88 -6.71 2.76
N ASP A 226 -20.37 -7.92 2.53
CA ASP A 226 -21.54 -8.45 3.23
C ASP A 226 -21.12 -8.98 4.61
N LEU A 227 -21.42 -8.19 5.65
CA LEU A 227 -20.98 -8.41 7.02
C LEU A 227 -22.07 -8.00 8.02
N PRO A 228 -22.27 -8.77 9.11
CA PRO A 228 -23.04 -8.30 10.25
C PRO A 228 -22.51 -6.96 10.77
N SER A 229 -23.40 -6.05 11.18
CA SER A 229 -23.04 -4.70 11.64
C SER A 229 -22.01 -4.69 12.76
N GLU A 230 -22.11 -5.63 13.71
CA GLU A 230 -21.14 -5.81 14.79
C GLU A 230 -19.72 -6.11 14.26
N LYS A 231 -19.61 -7.01 13.26
CA LYS A 231 -18.33 -7.37 12.66
C LYS A 231 -17.75 -6.22 11.85
N ALA A 232 -18.59 -5.49 11.11
CA ALA A 232 -18.17 -4.30 10.39
C ALA A 232 -17.65 -3.21 11.33
N ALA A 233 -18.30 -3.01 12.48
CA ALA A 233 -17.86 -2.07 13.51
C ALA A 233 -16.51 -2.47 14.12
N GLU A 234 -16.33 -3.76 14.45
CA GLU A 234 -15.05 -4.29 14.95
C GLU A 234 -13.89 -4.04 13.96
N ILE A 235 -14.10 -4.35 12.68
CA ILE A 235 -13.10 -4.13 11.64
C ILE A 235 -12.82 -2.62 11.46
N GLY A 236 -13.85 -1.77 11.53
CA GLY A 236 -13.70 -0.32 11.51
C GLY A 236 -12.80 0.18 12.64
N VAL A 237 -13.03 -0.30 13.88
CA VAL A 237 -12.19 0.05 15.04
C VAL A 237 -10.72 -0.36 14.81
N LEU A 238 -10.48 -1.56 14.28
CA LEU A 238 -9.13 -2.02 13.95
C LEU A 238 -8.46 -1.14 12.88
N ALA A 239 -9.20 -0.75 11.84
CA ALA A 239 -8.68 0.13 10.79
C ALA A 239 -8.29 1.51 11.33
N LEU A 240 -9.14 2.11 12.18
CA LEU A 240 -8.85 3.39 12.82
C LEU A 240 -7.64 3.31 13.76
N ALA A 241 -7.52 2.22 14.52
CA ALA A 241 -6.39 1.98 15.40
C ALA A 241 -5.08 1.78 14.61
N ALA A 242 -5.13 1.05 13.50
CA ALA A 242 -3.99 0.86 12.60
C ALA A 242 -3.51 2.19 11.98
N PHE A 243 -4.46 3.00 11.49
CA PHE A 243 -4.17 4.33 10.93
C PHE A 243 -3.42 5.21 11.93
N ARG A 244 -3.91 5.29 13.17
CA ARG A 244 -3.26 6.03 14.27
C ARG A 244 -1.89 5.44 14.65
N ALA A 245 -1.79 4.11 14.74
CA ALA A 245 -0.56 3.44 15.13
C ALA A 245 0.58 3.72 14.14
N LEU A 246 0.27 3.83 12.85
CA LEU A 246 1.23 4.16 11.80
C LEU A 246 1.52 5.67 11.68
N GLY A 247 0.85 6.52 12.44
CA GLY A 247 1.01 7.97 12.38
C GLY A 247 0.44 8.60 11.10
N LEU A 248 -0.50 7.91 10.45
CA LEU A 248 -1.16 8.42 9.25
C LEU A 248 -2.11 9.58 9.59
N ARG A 249 -2.38 10.42 8.59
CA ARG A 249 -3.28 11.60 8.59
C ARG A 249 -3.72 11.94 7.17
N ASP A 250 -4.73 12.80 7.05
CA ASP A 250 -5.16 13.44 5.80
C ASP A 250 -4.98 14.96 5.79
#